data_AF-A0A2D4LCF1-F1
#
_entry.id   AF-A0A2D4LCF1-F1
#
_cell.length_a   1.000
_cell.length_b   1.000
_cell.length_c   1.000
_cell.angle_alpha   90.00
_cell.angle_beta   90.00
_cell.angle_gamma   90.00
#
_symmetry.space_group_name_H-M   'P 1'
#
loop_
_entity.id
_entity.type
_entity.pdbx_description
1 polymer ?
#
loop_
_entity_poly.entity_id
_entity_poly.type
_entity_poly.pdbx_seq_one_letter_code
_entity_poly.pdbx_strand_id
1 'polypeptide(L)'
;FTSSGSCSSMSDPGLSTSSWNAASKDMEHNLGWAESSPDDFRLGNLAYADPRDRERDQHDRNKRLLDPANTQQFDDFKKCYGEILYRWGLREKRAEVLKFVSCPPEPHKGIEFGVFCSYCHSEVRGIQCAICKGFAFQCAICHVAVR
;
A
#
# COMPACT_ATOMS: atom_id res chain seq x y z
N PHE A 1 -30.81 -29.95 17.86
CA PHE A 1 -29.85 -31.03 18.14
C PHE A 1 -29.97 -32.10 17.07
N THR A 2 -29.09 -32.08 16.06
CA THR A 2 -28.67 -33.27 15.30
C THR A 2 -27.31 -32.93 14.69
N SER A 3 -26.27 -33.51 15.28
CA SER A 3 -24.89 -33.50 14.80
C SER A 3 -24.70 -34.73 13.91
N SER A 4 -23.92 -34.62 12.84
CA SER A 4 -23.32 -35.76 12.14
C SER A 4 -22.10 -35.28 11.38
N GLY A 5 -20.92 -35.56 11.96
CA GLY A 5 -19.63 -35.35 11.32
C GLY A 5 -19.28 -36.47 10.33
N SER A 6 -18.26 -36.23 9.53
CA SER A 6 -17.55 -37.28 8.81
C SER A 6 -16.09 -36.86 8.61
N CYS A 7 -15.20 -37.64 9.23
CA CYS A 7 -13.78 -37.68 9.01
C CYS A 7 -13.46 -38.60 7.82
N SER A 8 -12.38 -38.35 7.10
CA SER A 8 -11.71 -39.35 6.24
C SER A 8 -10.24 -38.98 6.06
N SER A 9 -9.39 -39.98 6.23
CA SER A 9 -7.91 -39.94 6.22
C SER A 9 -7.35 -40.81 5.09
N MET A 10 -6.02 -40.72 4.94
CA MET A 10 -5.07 -41.58 4.18
C MET A 10 -4.85 -41.17 2.71
N SER A 11 -3.62 -41.03 2.18
CA SER A 11 -2.54 -42.03 2.20
C SER A 11 -1.15 -41.43 1.84
N ASP A 12 -0.07 -42.00 2.38
CA ASP A 12 1.33 -41.81 1.98
C ASP A 12 1.70 -42.59 0.69
N PRO A 13 2.71 -42.16 -0.08
CA PRO A 13 3.48 -43.05 -0.94
C PRO A 13 4.89 -43.30 -0.39
N GLY A 14 5.23 -44.59 -0.35
CA GLY A 14 6.46 -45.14 0.22
C GLY A 14 7.74 -44.81 -0.53
N LEU A 15 8.84 -44.93 0.22
CA LEU A 15 10.22 -44.94 -0.26
C LEU A 15 10.47 -46.02 -1.33
N SER A 16 11.19 -45.66 -2.39
CA SER A 16 11.93 -46.61 -3.22
C SER A 16 13.41 -46.22 -3.26
N THR A 17 14.21 -46.99 -2.53
CA THR A 17 15.67 -47.00 -2.54
C THR A 17 16.17 -47.60 -3.87
N SER A 18 16.95 -46.85 -4.64
CA SER A 18 17.76 -47.42 -5.73
C SER A 18 19.23 -47.12 -5.49
N SER A 19 19.91 -48.19 -5.09
CA SER A 19 21.34 -48.36 -4.85
C SER A 19 22.17 -48.14 -6.11
N TRP A 20 23.27 -47.38 -6.01
CA TRP A 20 24.39 -47.44 -6.95
C TRP A 20 25.70 -47.37 -6.17
N ASN A 21 26.37 -48.52 -6.04
CA ASN A 21 27.77 -48.61 -5.68
C ASN A 21 28.56 -49.02 -6.93
N ALA A 22 29.61 -48.27 -7.27
CA ALA A 22 30.79 -48.78 -7.96
C ALA A 22 31.96 -47.82 -7.69
N ALA A 23 33.10 -48.42 -7.35
CA ALA A 23 34.28 -47.79 -6.76
C ALA A 23 35.29 -47.23 -7.78
N SER A 24 36.08 -46.27 -7.28
CA SER A 24 37.48 -45.92 -7.61
C SER A 24 37.85 -45.47 -9.02
N LYS A 25 38.37 -44.23 -9.14
CA LYS A 25 39.80 -43.99 -9.37
C LYS A 25 40.19 -42.52 -9.14
N ASP A 26 41.11 -42.31 -8.22
CA ASP A 26 41.83 -41.05 -7.99
C ASP A 26 42.51 -40.56 -9.28
N MET A 27 42.42 -39.25 -9.51
CA MET A 27 43.37 -38.49 -10.34
C MET A 27 43.40 -37.05 -9.81
N GLU A 28 44.30 -36.81 -8.87
CA GLU A 28 44.74 -35.46 -8.50
C GLU A 28 45.29 -34.74 -9.74
N HIS A 29 44.65 -33.64 -10.14
CA HIS A 29 45.32 -32.56 -10.86
C HIS A 29 44.78 -31.21 -10.39
N ASN A 30 45.47 -30.68 -9.37
CA ASN A 30 45.81 -29.28 -9.18
C ASN A 30 45.36 -28.30 -10.31
N LEU A 31 44.25 -27.60 -10.09
CA LEU A 31 43.93 -26.26 -10.61
C LEU A 31 42.97 -25.66 -9.57
N GLY A 32 43.48 -24.91 -8.59
CA GLY A 32 43.87 -23.53 -8.82
C GLY A 32 42.62 -22.69 -8.56
N TRP A 33 42.46 -22.25 -7.32
CA TRP A 33 41.36 -21.39 -6.89
C TRP A 33 41.41 -20.11 -7.71
N ALA A 34 40.66 -20.08 -8.82
CA ALA A 34 40.50 -18.89 -9.63
C ALA A 34 39.52 -17.97 -8.87
N GLU A 35 40.09 -17.09 -8.05
CA GLU A 35 39.42 -15.89 -7.59
C GLU A 35 38.81 -15.19 -8.80
N SER A 36 37.49 -15.29 -8.93
CA SER A 36 36.76 -14.48 -9.90
C SER A 36 36.81 -13.04 -9.39
N SER A 37 37.45 -12.17 -10.17
CA SER A 37 37.73 -10.78 -9.82
C SER A 37 36.45 -10.01 -9.44
N PRO A 38 36.45 -9.17 -8.39
CA PRO A 38 35.26 -8.46 -7.92
C PRO A 38 34.72 -7.37 -8.85
N ASP A 39 35.39 -7.07 -9.97
CA ASP A 39 35.06 -5.92 -10.82
C ASP A 39 33.97 -6.17 -11.88
N ASP A 40 33.51 -7.41 -12.07
CA ASP A 40 32.37 -7.72 -12.94
C ASP A 40 31.00 -7.32 -12.35
N PHE A 41 30.97 -6.83 -11.10
CA PHE A 41 29.73 -6.39 -10.45
C PHE A 41 29.20 -5.05 -10.98
N ARG A 42 29.99 -4.30 -11.77
CA ARG A 42 29.64 -2.93 -12.15
C ARG A 42 28.85 -2.79 -13.45
N LEU A 43 28.76 -3.83 -14.29
CA LEU A 43 28.09 -3.73 -15.61
C LEU A 43 26.78 -4.54 -15.76
N GLY A 44 26.36 -5.30 -14.75
CA GLY A 44 25.16 -6.16 -14.82
C GLY A 44 23.90 -5.61 -14.15
N ASN A 45 23.97 -4.43 -13.52
CA ASN A 45 23.00 -4.00 -12.52
C ASN A 45 21.74 -3.28 -13.06
N LEU A 46 21.45 -3.39 -14.36
CA LEU A 46 20.28 -2.76 -14.99
C LEU A 46 19.19 -3.75 -15.42
N ALA A 47 19.41 -5.07 -15.31
CA ALA A 47 18.50 -6.08 -15.85
C ALA A 47 18.01 -7.15 -14.85
N TYR A 48 18.65 -7.30 -13.69
CA TYR A 48 18.22 -8.29 -12.69
C TYR A 48 17.49 -7.60 -11.54
N ALA A 49 16.15 -7.58 -11.62
CA ALA A 49 15.33 -7.38 -10.42
C ALA A 49 15.77 -8.41 -9.37
N ASP A 50 16.10 -7.94 -8.16
CA ASP A 50 16.51 -8.77 -7.03
C ASP A 50 15.47 -9.90 -6.85
N PRO A 51 15.87 -11.17 -6.69
CA PRO A 51 14.94 -12.25 -6.35
C PRO A 51 13.96 -11.89 -5.22
N ARG A 52 14.39 -11.10 -4.24
CA ARG A 52 13.55 -10.58 -3.14
C ARG A 52 12.47 -9.60 -3.63
N ASP A 53 12.79 -8.79 -4.64
CA ASP A 53 11.82 -7.88 -5.25
C ASP A 53 10.73 -8.66 -6.00
N ARG A 54 11.12 -9.72 -6.72
CA ARG A 54 10.17 -10.58 -7.44
C ARG A 54 9.22 -11.30 -6.48
N GLU A 55 9.73 -11.81 -5.37
CA GLU A 55 8.93 -12.46 -4.33
C GLU A 55 7.93 -11.48 -3.69
N ARG A 56 8.38 -10.26 -3.38
CA ARG A 56 7.50 -9.20 -2.85
C ARG A 56 6.39 -8.84 -3.83
N ASP A 57 6.71 -8.65 -5.11
CA ASP A 57 5.72 -8.32 -6.14
C ASP A 57 4.70 -9.44 -6.32
N GLN A 58 5.15 -10.70 -6.23
CA GLN A 58 4.29 -11.87 -6.30
C GLN A 58 3.37 -11.97 -5.08
N HIS A 59 3.91 -11.75 -3.88
CA HIS A 59 3.12 -11.68 -2.65
C HIS A 59 2.08 -10.53 -2.71
N ASP A 60 2.45 -9.38 -3.25
CA ASP A 60 1.56 -8.22 -3.38
C ASP A 60 0.40 -8.43 -4.35
N ARG A 61 0.59 -9.31 -5.35
CA ARG A 61 -0.48 -9.80 -6.22
C ARG A 61 -1.34 -10.84 -5.51
N ASN A 62 -0.72 -11.80 -4.84
CA ASN A 62 -1.42 -12.92 -4.19
C ASN A 62 -2.22 -12.52 -2.94
N LYS A 63 -1.81 -11.46 -2.22
CA LYS A 63 -2.50 -10.99 -1.02
C LYS A 63 -3.84 -10.30 -1.30
N ARG A 64 -4.17 -10.02 -2.56
CA ARG A 64 -5.41 -9.34 -2.96
C ARG A 64 -6.50 -10.38 -3.23
N LEU A 65 -7.65 -10.20 -2.58
CA LEU A 65 -8.81 -11.08 -2.79
C LEU A 65 -9.47 -10.86 -4.16
N LEU A 66 -9.42 -9.63 -4.66
CA LEU A 66 -10.05 -9.22 -5.91
C LEU A 66 -8.99 -8.94 -6.98
N ASP A 67 -9.35 -9.23 -8.23
CA ASP A 67 -8.52 -8.95 -9.40
C ASP A 67 -8.27 -7.43 -9.54
N PRO A 68 -7.00 -6.98 -9.52
CA PRO A 68 -6.66 -5.57 -9.72
C PRO A 68 -7.15 -5.01 -11.07
N ALA A 69 -7.30 -5.82 -12.11
CA ALA A 69 -7.78 -5.37 -13.41
C ALA A 69 -9.20 -4.77 -13.34
N ASN A 70 -10.00 -5.22 -12.36
CA ASN A 70 -11.39 -4.80 -12.17
C ASN A 70 -11.55 -3.73 -11.08
N THR A 71 -10.46 -3.15 -10.59
CA THR A 71 -10.47 -2.16 -9.49
C THR A 71 -11.45 -1.01 -9.75
N GLN A 72 -11.47 -0.47 -10.98
CA GLN A 72 -12.37 0.63 -11.35
C GLN A 72 -13.84 0.23 -11.23
N GLN A 73 -14.20 -0.97 -11.71
CA GLN A 73 -15.56 -1.48 -11.64
C GLN A 73 -16.00 -1.67 -10.17
N PHE A 74 -15.11 -2.19 -9.32
CA PHE A 74 -15.39 -2.31 -7.89
C PHE A 74 -15.58 -0.95 -7.22
N ASP A 75 -14.83 0.06 -7.62
CA ASP A 75 -15.00 1.43 -7.13
C ASP A 75 -16.33 2.04 -7.57
N ASP A 76 -16.76 1.78 -8.81
CA ASP A 76 -18.06 2.24 -9.30
C ASP A 76 -19.22 1.59 -8.54
N PHE A 77 -19.10 0.30 -8.18
CA PHE A 77 -20.05 -0.37 -7.30
C PHE A 77 -20.10 0.26 -5.90
N LYS A 78 -18.93 0.53 -5.28
CA LYS A 78 -18.86 1.20 -3.97
C LYS A 78 -19.49 2.59 -4.01
N LYS A 79 -19.24 3.36 -5.08
CA LYS A 79 -19.82 4.69 -5.30
C LYS A 79 -21.34 4.61 -5.45
N CYS A 80 -21.83 3.75 -6.32
CA CYS A 80 -23.27 3.56 -6.55
C CYS A 80 -23.99 3.13 -5.26
N TYR A 81 -23.43 2.18 -4.52
CA TYR A 81 -23.97 1.78 -3.22
C TYR A 81 -23.91 2.91 -2.18
N GLY A 82 -22.83 3.68 -2.16
CA GLY A 82 -22.70 4.87 -1.33
C GLY A 82 -23.78 5.92 -1.58
N GLU A 83 -24.23 6.09 -2.83
CA GLU A 83 -25.33 6.98 -3.18
C GLU A 83 -26.69 6.46 -2.71
N ILE A 84 -26.92 5.14 -2.75
CA ILE A 84 -28.12 4.53 -2.15
C ILE A 84 -28.16 4.80 -0.65
N LEU A 85 -27.04 4.55 0.05
CA LEU A 85 -26.92 4.80 1.49
C LEU A 85 -27.12 6.28 1.83
N TYR A 86 -26.62 7.20 0.99
CA TYR A 86 -26.84 8.63 1.15
C TYR A 86 -28.33 8.99 1.10
N ARG A 87 -29.05 8.49 0.08
CA ARG A 87 -30.49 8.74 -0.11
C ARG A 87 -31.34 8.16 1.02
N TRP A 88 -30.85 7.14 1.71
CA TRP A 88 -31.50 6.57 2.91
C TRP A 88 -31.10 7.26 4.22
N GLY A 89 -30.22 8.26 4.18
CA GLY A 89 -29.75 8.97 5.37
C GLY A 89 -28.66 8.24 6.18
N LEU A 90 -28.13 7.11 5.67
CA LEU A 90 -27.13 6.27 6.35
C LEU A 90 -25.70 6.76 6.08
N ARG A 91 -25.37 7.95 6.61
CA ARG A 91 -24.11 8.66 6.32
C ARG A 91 -22.86 7.95 6.83
N GLU A 92 -22.92 7.34 8.02
CA GLU A 92 -21.78 6.61 8.60
C GLU A 92 -21.43 5.36 7.78
N LYS A 93 -22.45 4.59 7.40
CA LYS A 93 -22.29 3.40 6.53
C LYS A 93 -21.76 3.77 5.16
N ARG A 94 -22.18 4.91 4.60
CA ARG A 94 -21.58 5.45 3.38
C ARG A 94 -20.08 5.69 3.55
N ALA A 95 -19.65 6.30 4.65
CA ALA A 95 -18.23 6.55 4.91
C ALA A 95 -17.44 5.24 5.07
N GLU A 96 -18.01 4.25 5.77
CA GLU A 96 -17.42 2.91 5.90
C GLU A 96 -17.18 2.21 4.56
N VAL A 97 -18.05 2.42 3.58
CA VAL A 97 -17.91 1.86 2.22
C VAL A 97 -16.92 2.69 1.39
N LEU A 98 -17.09 4.00 1.36
CA LEU A 98 -16.34 4.89 0.46
C LEU A 98 -14.86 5.02 0.83
N LYS A 99 -14.47 4.74 2.09
CA LYS A 99 -13.05 4.71 2.49
C LYS A 99 -12.22 3.65 1.75
N PHE A 100 -12.87 2.67 1.12
CA PHE A 100 -12.23 1.60 0.36
C PHE A 100 -12.23 1.86 -1.16
N VAL A 101 -12.69 3.03 -1.61
CA VAL A 101 -12.51 3.46 -3.00
C VAL A 101 -11.03 3.77 -3.22
N SER A 102 -10.47 3.29 -4.34
CA SER A 102 -9.02 3.31 -4.58
C SER A 102 -8.46 4.71 -4.78
N CYS A 103 -9.27 5.60 -5.38
CA CYS A 103 -8.93 7.01 -5.51
C CYS A 103 -9.49 7.78 -4.31
N PRO A 104 -8.67 8.60 -3.63
CA PRO A 104 -9.18 9.50 -2.61
C PRO A 104 -10.24 10.43 -3.21
N PRO A 105 -11.18 10.94 -2.40
CA PRO A 105 -12.12 11.95 -2.84
C PRO A 105 -11.38 13.10 -3.52
N GLU A 106 -11.90 13.56 -4.65
CA GLU A 106 -11.30 14.67 -5.37
C GLU A 106 -11.28 15.90 -4.44
N PRO A 107 -10.17 16.68 -4.41
CA PRO A 107 -10.13 17.92 -3.64
C PRO A 107 -11.33 18.78 -3.98
N HIS A 108 -11.84 19.52 -2.99
CA HIS A 108 -12.95 20.41 -3.25
C HIS A 108 -12.57 21.38 -4.38
N LYS A 109 -13.39 21.41 -5.44
CA LYS A 109 -13.26 22.38 -6.52
C LYS A 109 -14.34 23.43 -6.26
N GLY A 110 -13.96 24.56 -5.65
CA GLY A 110 -14.93 25.57 -5.23
C GLY A 110 -14.29 26.86 -4.73
N ILE A 111 -15.13 27.72 -4.18
CA ILE A 111 -14.70 28.98 -3.54
C ILE A 111 -13.94 28.62 -2.26
N GLU A 112 -12.66 28.98 -2.22
CA GLU A 112 -11.85 28.89 -1.01
C GLU A 112 -12.01 30.17 -0.18
N PHE A 113 -12.14 30.01 1.14
CA PHE A 113 -12.13 31.14 2.07
C PHE A 113 -10.70 31.48 2.46
N GLY A 114 -10.20 32.59 1.91
CA GLY A 114 -8.93 33.19 2.34
C GLY A 114 -9.11 34.02 3.62
N VAL A 115 -8.14 33.93 4.51
CA VAL A 115 -8.06 34.80 5.69
C VAL A 115 -7.10 35.94 5.38
N PHE A 116 -7.51 37.18 5.65
CA PHE A 116 -6.67 38.35 5.42
C PHE A 116 -6.38 39.06 6.74
N CYS A 117 -5.15 39.51 6.92
CA CYS A 117 -4.76 40.29 8.08
C CYS A 117 -5.51 41.62 8.10
N SER A 118 -6.17 41.97 9.21
CA SER A 118 -6.91 43.23 9.36
C SER A 118 -6.03 44.49 9.31
N TYR A 119 -4.72 44.34 9.51
CA TYR A 119 -3.78 45.46 9.56
C TYR A 119 -3.05 45.68 8.23
N CYS A 120 -2.48 44.62 7.65
CA CYS A 120 -1.67 44.71 6.42
C CYS A 120 -2.33 44.08 5.20
N HIS A 121 -3.54 43.53 5.32
CA HIS A 121 -4.33 42.94 4.23
C HIS A 121 -3.65 41.80 3.45
N SER A 122 -2.54 41.27 3.94
CA SER A 122 -1.91 40.09 3.37
C SER A 122 -2.70 38.83 3.73
N GLU A 123 -2.73 37.86 2.81
CA GLU A 123 -3.27 36.53 3.07
C GLU A 123 -2.53 35.85 4.23
N VAL A 124 -3.27 35.26 5.16
CA VAL A 124 -2.74 34.60 6.36
C VAL A 124 -3.15 33.13 6.35
N ARG A 125 -2.16 32.25 6.40
CA ARG A 125 -2.35 30.80 6.53
C ARG A 125 -1.93 30.34 7.93
N GLY A 126 -2.70 30.72 8.95
CA GLY A 126 -2.43 30.36 10.34
C GLY A 126 -2.93 31.40 11.36
N ILE A 127 -2.49 31.26 12.60
CA ILE A 127 -2.90 32.13 13.72
C ILE A 127 -2.24 33.51 13.72
N GLN A 128 -1.12 33.69 13.01
CA GLN A 128 -0.35 34.92 12.96
C GLN A 128 -0.01 35.29 11.53
N CYS A 129 -0.06 36.58 11.24
CA CYS A 129 0.38 37.14 9.98
C CYS A 129 1.89 37.00 9.83
N ALA A 130 2.34 36.47 8.69
CA ALA A 130 3.77 36.32 8.40
C ALA A 130 4.48 37.67 8.25
N ILE A 131 3.76 38.72 7.84
CA ILE A 131 4.30 40.06 7.56
C ILE A 131 4.37 40.91 8.83
N CYS A 132 3.23 41.25 9.43
CA CYS A 132 3.17 42.15 10.58
C CYS A 132 3.32 41.44 11.94
N LYS A 133 3.38 40.10 11.95
CA LYS A 133 3.42 39.25 13.16
C LYS A 133 2.21 39.38 14.10
N GLY A 134 1.21 40.18 13.74
CA GLY A 134 -0.06 40.28 14.45
C GLY A 134 -0.91 39.02 14.32
N PHE A 135 -1.86 38.81 15.24
CA PHE A 135 -2.78 37.69 15.17
C PHE A 135 -3.74 37.81 13.97
N ALA A 136 -4.01 36.69 13.31
CA ALA A 136 -4.89 36.62 12.14
C ALA A 136 -6.35 36.91 12.51
N PHE A 137 -6.76 36.47 13.69
CA PHE A 137 -8.11 36.65 14.21
C PHE A 137 -8.07 37.23 15.63
N GLN A 138 -8.91 38.24 15.84
CA GLN A 138 -9.25 38.73 17.16
C GLN A 138 -10.76 38.67 17.30
N CYS A 139 -11.24 38.32 18.48
CA CYS A 139 -12.66 38.38 18.78
C CYS A 139 -13.13 39.84 18.61
N ALA A 140 -14.15 40.10 17.79
CA ALA A 140 -14.67 41.46 17.59
C ALA A 140 -15.33 42.05 18.86
N ILE A 141 -15.60 41.22 19.87
CA ILE A 141 -16.22 41.62 21.13
C ILE A 141 -15.17 41.94 22.19
N CYS A 142 -14.20 41.03 22.41
CA CYS A 142 -13.20 41.18 23.48
C CYS A 142 -11.78 41.48 22.99
N HIS A 143 -11.55 41.53 21.68
CA HIS A 143 -10.25 41.79 21.03
C HIS A 143 -9.12 40.81 21.39
N VAL A 144 -9.44 39.71 22.07
CA VAL A 144 -8.48 38.64 22.39
C VAL A 144 -8.25 37.77 21.14
N ALA A 145 -7.00 37.32 20.96
CA ALA A 145 -6.62 36.42 19.89
C ALA A 145 -7.35 35.07 20.01
N VAL A 146 -7.89 34.59 18.89
CA VAL A 146 -8.57 33.28 18.79
C VAL A 146 -7.59 32.26 18.21
N ARG A 147 -7.60 31.04 18.77
CA ARG A 147 -6.74 29.92 18.36
C ARG A 147 -7.56 28.79 17.78
#